data_AF-A0AAI8MPE7-F1
#
_entry.id   AF-A0AAI8MPE7-F1
#
_cell.length_a   1.000
_cell.length_b   1.000
_cell.length_c   1.000
_cell.angle_alpha   90.00
_cell.angle_beta   90.00
_cell.angle_gamma   90.00
#
_symmetry.space_group_name_H-M   'P 1'
#
loop_
_entity.id
_entity.type
_entity.pdbx_description
1 polymer ?
#
loop_
_entity_poly.entity_id
_entity_poly.type
_entity_poly.pdbx_seq_one_letter_code
_entity_poly.pdbx_strand_id
1 'polypeptide(L)'
;MIKAHLVKEYSVKYGSEFYISLDDFTSMLEKMEIDYFHNDESPFVEIVQHDLLNLAEDKITKANENEREMLKDLIHIAKTSRYTQTDGYVRIDWF
;
A
#
# COMPACT_ATOMS: atom_id res chain seq x y z
N MET A 1 34.19 -7.17 4.16
CA MET A 1 33.75 -5.76 4.31
C MET A 1 32.79 -5.48 3.16
N ILE A 2 31.53 -5.13 3.46
CA ILE A 2 30.51 -4.86 2.45
C ILE A 2 30.64 -3.39 2.04
N LYS A 3 30.66 -3.09 0.75
CA LYS A 3 30.57 -1.72 0.23
C LYS A 3 29.15 -1.50 -0.28
N ALA A 4 28.42 -0.63 0.39
CA ALA A 4 27.13 -0.15 -0.06
C ALA A 4 27.32 0.94 -1.14
N HIS A 5 26.37 1.00 -2.07
CA HIS A 5 26.40 1.93 -3.19
C HIS A 5 25.07 2.70 -3.27
N LEU A 6 25.16 3.94 -3.75
CA LEU A 6 24.06 4.90 -3.70
C LEU A 6 23.12 4.77 -4.89
N VAL A 7 21.82 4.67 -4.55
CA VAL A 7 20.72 5.07 -5.43
C VAL A 7 20.91 6.54 -5.79
N LYS A 8 20.92 6.87 -7.08
CA LYS A 8 21.32 8.21 -7.53
C LYS A 8 20.17 9.19 -7.76
N GLU A 9 18.94 8.71 -7.78
CA GLU A 9 17.75 9.55 -7.69
C GLU A 9 16.56 8.68 -7.23
N TYR A 10 15.77 9.20 -6.29
CA TYR A 10 14.52 8.62 -5.82
C TYR A 10 13.58 9.77 -5.49
N SER A 11 12.38 9.79 -6.07
CA SER A 11 11.40 10.87 -5.90
C SER A 11 10.03 10.27 -5.63
N VAL A 12 9.38 10.73 -4.57
CA VAL A 12 8.04 10.31 -4.16
C VAL A 12 7.11 11.51 -4.20
N LYS A 13 5.93 11.31 -4.77
CA LYS A 13 4.84 12.29 -4.75
C LYS A 13 3.66 11.67 -4.01
N TYR A 14 3.34 12.22 -2.84
CA TYR A 14 2.21 11.79 -2.03
C TYR A 14 0.88 12.28 -2.62
N GLY A 15 -0.15 11.45 -2.47
CA GLY A 15 -1.51 11.67 -2.93
C GLY A 15 -2.47 11.79 -1.75
N SER A 16 -3.53 10.98 -1.75
CA SER A 16 -4.52 10.92 -0.66
C SER A 16 -3.87 10.73 0.72
N GLU A 17 -4.48 11.34 1.73
CA GLU A 17 -4.10 11.24 3.14
C GLU A 17 -5.14 10.40 3.89
N PHE A 18 -4.68 9.49 4.74
CA PHE A 18 -5.53 8.67 5.59
C PHE A 18 -5.15 8.86 7.05
N TYR A 19 -6.15 9.10 7.92
CA TYR A 19 -5.95 9.17 9.36
C TYR A 19 -6.19 7.78 9.97
N ILE A 20 -5.20 6.90 9.84
CA ILE A 20 -5.24 5.52 10.33
C ILE A 20 -3.90 5.12 10.95
N SER A 21 -3.94 4.37 12.07
CA SER A 21 -2.72 3.81 12.65
C SER A 21 -2.14 2.71 11.76
N LEU A 22 -0.83 2.47 11.85
CA LEU A 22 -0.17 1.40 11.12
C LEU A 22 -0.75 0.02 11.48
N ASP A 23 -1.05 -0.20 12.76
CA ASP A 23 -1.65 -1.44 13.26
C ASP A 23 -3.07 -1.65 12.73
N ASP A 24 -3.91 -0.60 12.74
CA ASP A 24 -5.26 -0.69 12.19
C ASP A 24 -5.23 -0.91 10.67
N PHE A 25 -4.26 -0.28 9.99
CA PHE A 25 -4.09 -0.42 8.55
C PHE A 25 -3.66 -1.83 8.15
N THR A 26 -2.64 -2.38 8.81
CA THR A 26 -2.15 -3.74 8.55
C THR A 26 -3.20 -4.79 8.92
N SER A 27 -3.93 -4.60 10.03
CA SER A 27 -5.07 -5.44 10.39
C SER A 27 -6.17 -5.45 9.32
N MET A 28 -6.42 -4.32 8.67
CA MET A 28 -7.34 -4.25 7.53
C MET A 28 -6.81 -5.08 6.34
N LEU A 29 -5.52 -4.98 6.00
CA LEU A 29 -4.93 -5.75 4.91
C LEU A 29 -5.01 -7.26 5.17
N GLU A 30 -4.69 -7.70 6.40
CA GLU A 30 -4.81 -9.09 6.84
C GLU A 30 -6.26 -9.60 6.71
N LYS A 31 -7.24 -8.83 7.18
CA LYS A 31 -8.67 -9.14 7.03
C LYS A 31 -9.09 -9.29 5.56
N MET A 32 -8.47 -8.53 4.66
CA MET A 32 -8.72 -8.61 3.22
C MET A 32 -7.90 -9.71 2.53
N GLU A 33 -7.01 -10.39 3.25
CA GLU A 33 -6.04 -11.36 2.74
C GLU A 33 -5.18 -10.77 1.61
N ILE A 34 -4.71 -9.54 1.82
CA ILE A 34 -3.81 -8.83 0.90
C ILE A 34 -2.40 -8.96 1.44
N ASP A 35 -1.46 -9.41 0.61
CA ASP A 35 -0.06 -9.52 0.98
C ASP A 35 0.62 -8.13 1.01
N TYR A 36 1.55 -7.96 1.95
CA TYR A 36 2.28 -6.72 2.14
C TYR A 36 3.63 -6.93 2.83
N PHE A 37 4.57 -6.05 2.51
CA PHE A 37 5.79 -5.85 3.27
C PHE A 37 5.62 -4.66 4.21
N HIS A 38 6.11 -4.80 5.44
CA HIS A 38 6.17 -3.73 6.42
C HIS A 38 7.61 -3.59 6.90
N ASN A 39 8.11 -2.35 6.95
CA ASN A 39 9.42 -2.03 7.50
C ASN A 39 9.29 -1.48 8.93
N ASP A 40 9.76 -2.26 9.91
CA ASP A 40 9.70 -1.87 11.33
C ASP A 40 10.62 -0.69 11.69
N GLU A 41 11.63 -0.37 10.87
CA GLU A 41 12.60 0.71 11.12
C GLU A 41 12.18 2.05 10.50
N SER A 42 11.35 2.03 9.45
CA SER A 42 10.81 3.21 8.79
C SER A 42 9.36 2.92 8.47
N PRO A 43 8.38 3.66 9.03
CA PRO A 43 6.98 3.24 9.03
C PRO A 43 6.37 3.38 7.63
N PHE A 44 6.58 2.36 6.82
CA PHE A 44 6.00 2.24 5.50
C PHE A 44 5.53 0.82 5.25
N VAL A 45 4.47 0.72 4.44
CA VAL A 45 3.90 -0.54 3.98
C VAL A 45 3.93 -0.55 2.46
N GLU A 46 4.41 -1.64 1.89
CA GLU A 46 4.39 -1.92 0.46
C GLU A 46 3.39 -3.06 0.21
N ILE A 47 2.26 -2.71 -0.40
CA ILE A 47 1.09 -3.57 -0.60
C ILE A 47 1.19 -4.20 -1.98
N VAL A 48 1.04 -5.51 -2.09
CA VAL A 48 1.16 -6.21 -3.37
C VAL A 48 0.09 -5.72 -4.35
N GLN A 49 0.53 -5.17 -5.48
CA GLN A 49 -0.35 -4.59 -6.49
C GLN A 49 -1.34 -5.63 -7.03
N HIS A 50 -0.87 -6.87 -7.26
CA HIS A 50 -1.69 -7.94 -7.80
C HIS A 50 -2.90 -8.25 -6.92
N ASP A 51 -2.72 -8.29 -5.60
CA ASP A 51 -3.78 -8.62 -4.66
C ASP A 51 -4.84 -7.52 -4.60
N LEU A 52 -4.42 -6.26 -4.64
CA LEU A 52 -5.34 -5.12 -4.75
C LEU A 52 -6.20 -5.20 -6.04
N LEU A 53 -5.58 -5.55 -7.17
CA LEU A 53 -6.29 -5.62 -8.45
C LEU A 53 -7.25 -6.81 -8.55
N ASN A 54 -6.98 -7.89 -7.82
CA ASN A 54 -7.79 -9.10 -7.81
C ASN A 54 -8.63 -9.26 -6.53
N LEU A 55 -8.73 -8.21 -5.72
CA LEU A 55 -9.52 -8.23 -4.50
C LEU A 55 -10.99 -8.51 -4.83
N ALA A 56 -11.54 -9.53 -4.18
CA ALA A 56 -12.92 -9.94 -4.40
C ALA A 56 -13.90 -8.82 -4.03
N GLU A 57 -14.90 -8.58 -4.88
CA GLU A 57 -15.88 -7.51 -4.69
C GLU A 57 -16.64 -7.67 -3.36
N ASP A 58 -16.90 -8.90 -2.93
CA ASP A 58 -17.60 -9.17 -1.68
C ASP A 58 -16.80 -8.67 -0.45
N LYS A 59 -15.47 -8.79 -0.46
CA LYS A 59 -14.59 -8.25 0.60
C LYS A 59 -14.69 -6.73 0.69
N ILE A 60 -14.69 -6.05 -0.46
CA ILE A 60 -14.88 -4.59 -0.54
C ILE A 60 -16.27 -4.21 -0.01
N THR A 61 -17.30 -5.00 -0.34
CA THR A 61 -18.68 -4.69 0.09
C THR A 61 -18.91 -4.87 1.58
N LYS A 62 -18.16 -5.77 2.24
CA LYS A 62 -18.22 -6.06 3.68
C LYS A 62 -17.34 -5.15 4.53
N ALA A 63 -16.42 -4.40 3.91
CA ALA A 63 -15.60 -3.41 4.59
C ALA A 63 -16.46 -2.30 5.22
N ASN A 64 -16.00 -1.66 6.29
CA ASN A 64 -16.67 -0.45 6.77
C ASN A 64 -16.49 0.72 5.77
N GLU A 65 -17.16 1.85 6.01
CA GLU A 65 -17.12 3.00 5.09
C GLU A 65 -15.69 3.51 4.86
N ASN A 66 -14.94 3.74 5.94
CA ASN A 66 -13.56 4.23 5.89
C ASN A 66 -12.62 3.25 5.17
N GLU A 67 -12.66 1.96 5.55
CA GLU A 67 -11.88 0.89 4.91
C GLU A 67 -12.17 0.84 3.40
N ARG A 68 -13.44 1.03 3.01
CA ARG A 68 -13.87 0.96 1.61
C ARG A 68 -13.39 2.15 0.79
N GLU A 69 -13.38 3.35 1.36
CA GLU A 69 -12.82 4.53 0.69
C GLU A 69 -11.31 4.38 0.50
N MET A 70 -10.59 3.93 1.54
CA MET A 70 -9.17 3.59 1.44
C MET A 70 -8.90 2.53 0.37
N LEU A 71 -9.64 1.41 0.37
CA LEU A 71 -9.47 0.36 -0.63
C LEU A 71 -9.70 0.87 -2.06
N LYS A 72 -10.67 1.77 -2.27
CA LYS A 72 -10.89 2.39 -3.59
C LYS A 72 -9.69 3.20 -4.04
N ASP A 73 -9.10 4.00 -3.14
CA ASP A 73 -7.93 4.80 -3.44
C ASP A 73 -6.70 3.91 -3.71
N LEU A 74 -6.48 2.87 -2.91
CA LEU A 74 -5.41 1.89 -3.13
C LEU A 74 -5.54 1.20 -4.48
N ILE A 75 -6.75 0.72 -4.82
CA ILE A 75 -7.05 0.10 -6.10
C ILE A 75 -6.88 1.11 -7.25
N HIS A 76 -7.28 2.37 -7.05
CA HIS A 76 -7.10 3.41 -8.04
C HIS A 76 -5.60 3.62 -8.33
N ILE A 77 -4.79 3.82 -7.30
CA ILE A 77 -3.34 4.00 -7.42
C ILE A 77 -2.67 2.76 -8.05
N ALA A 78 -3.06 1.55 -7.63
CA ALA A 78 -2.59 0.30 -8.21
C ALA A 78 -2.85 0.22 -9.72
N LYS A 79 -3.95 0.80 -10.21
CA LYS A 79 -4.32 0.83 -11.64
C LYS A 79 -3.63 1.96 -12.40
N THR A 80 -3.54 3.15 -11.82
CA THR A 80 -3.22 4.38 -12.57
C THR A 80 -1.79 4.84 -12.43
N SER A 81 -1.10 4.50 -11.34
CA SER A 81 0.26 4.96 -11.09
C SER A 81 1.27 4.14 -11.89
N ARG A 82 2.22 4.81 -12.55
CA ARG A 82 3.22 4.13 -13.38
C ARG A 82 4.19 3.28 -12.57
N TYR A 83 4.55 3.74 -11.36
CA TYR A 83 5.52 3.03 -10.52
C TYR A 83 4.97 1.67 -10.08
N THR A 84 3.69 1.58 -9.73
CA THR A 84 3.06 0.31 -9.27
C THR A 84 3.11 -0.77 -10.34
N GLN A 85 3.01 -0.41 -11.62
CA GLN A 85 3.15 -1.32 -12.76
C GLN A 85 4.58 -1.84 -12.96
N THR A 86 5.58 -1.13 -12.44
CA THR A 86 7.00 -1.46 -12.59
C THR A 86 7.53 -2.18 -11.34
N ASP A 87 7.17 -1.66 -10.17
CA ASP A 87 7.71 -2.08 -8.88
C ASP A 87 6.82 -3.16 -8.23
N GLY A 88 5.56 -3.29 -8.66
CA GLY A 88 4.65 -4.36 -8.25
C GLY A 88 3.96 -4.13 -6.91
N TYR A 89 4.09 -2.94 -6.33
CA TYR A 89 3.46 -2.59 -5.06
C TYR A 89 2.90 -1.17 -5.02
N VAL A 90 1.96 -0.93 -4.12
CA VAL A 90 1.52 0.40 -3.67
C VAL A 90 2.19 0.68 -2.34
N ARG A 91 2.88 1.81 -2.22
CA ARG A 91 3.55 2.21 -0.98
C ARG A 91 2.75 3.27 -0.23
N ILE A 92 2.64 3.09 1.09
CA ILE A 92 2.17 4.12 2.03
C ILE A 92 3.28 4.37 3.04
N ASP A 93 3.52 5.65 3.35
CA ASP A 93 4.46 6.12 4.35
C ASP A 93 3.70 6.88 5.44
N TRP A 94 4.08 6.68 6.71
CA TRP A 94 3.58 7.42 7.88
C TRP A 94 4.64 8.43 8.35
N PHE A 95 4.19 9.57 8.91
CA PHE A 95 5.04 10.68 9.38
C PHE A 95 4.68 11.12 10.80
#